data_AF-A0A497SE11-F1
#
_entry.id   AF-A0A497SE11-F1
#
_cell.length_a   1.000
_cell.length_b   1.000
_cell.length_c   1.000
_cell.angle_alpha   90.00
_cell.angle_beta   90.00
_cell.angle_gamma   90.00
#
_symmetry.space_group_name_H-M   'P 1'
#
loop_
_entity.id
_entity.type
_entity.pdbx_description
1 polymer ?
#
loop_
_entity_poly.entity_id
_entity_poly.type
_entity_poly.pdbx_seq_one_letter_code
_entity_poly.pdbx_strand_id
1 'polypeptide(L)' 'MSVKLVSVWVLGGVLMLMGTWIVQNLEINVGVSSISYIIAILIALVMFLLSGLCWISVAVATRHKFG' A
#
# COMPACT_ATOMS: atom_id res chain seq x y z
N MET A 1 -5.15 12.52 18.81
CA MET A 1 -4.36 12.23 17.59
C MET A 1 -4.53 13.41 16.63
N SER A 2 -3.48 13.92 15.97
CA SER A 2 -3.62 15.06 15.04
C SER A 2 -4.34 14.62 13.76
N VAL A 3 -5.18 15.48 13.18
CA VAL A 3 -5.90 15.20 11.91
C VAL A 3 -4.93 14.78 10.80
N LYS A 4 -3.75 15.41 10.73
CA LYS A 4 -2.69 15.07 9.76
C LYS A 4 -2.17 13.63 9.92
N LEU A 5 -2.16 13.12 11.14
CA LEU A 5 -1.63 11.80 11.47
C LEU A 5 -2.67 10.72 11.16
N VAL A 6 -3.95 11.04 11.39
CA VAL A 6 -5.09 10.21 10.97
C VAL A 6 -5.16 10.13 9.44
N SER A 7 -4.99 11.24 8.71
CA SER A 7 -5.05 11.21 7.25
C SER A 7 -3.96 10.35 6.62
N VAL A 8 -2.73 10.38 7.16
CA VAL A 8 -1.62 9.51 6.70
C VAL A 8 -1.92 8.04 6.99
N TRP A 9 -2.50 7.74 8.15
CA TRP A 9 -2.89 6.37 8.49
C TRP A 9 -3.97 5.82 7.55
N VAL A 10 -5.01 6.62 7.28
CA VAL A 10 -6.08 6.28 6.33
C VAL A 10 -5.52 6.11 4.92
N LEU A 11 -4.61 6.98 4.48
CA LEU A 11 -3.96 6.88 3.18
C LEU A 11 -3.20 5.56 3.03
N GLY A 12 -2.51 5.10 4.08
CA GLY A 12 -1.89 3.77 4.10
C GLY A 12 -2.91 2.66 3.87
N GLY A 13 -4.07 2.72 4.54
CA GLY A 13 -5.17 1.78 4.33
C GLY A 13 -5.69 1.77 2.89
N VAL A 14 -5.84 2.94 2.26
CA VAL A 14 -6.26 3.04 0.84
C VAL A 14 -5.23 2.38 -0.08
N LEU A 15 -3.93 2.65 0.13
CA LEU A 15 -2.86 2.03 -0.65
C LEU A 15 -2.83 0.50 -0.49
N MET A 16 -3.05 0.01 0.73
CA MET A 16 -3.18 -1.42 1.02
C MET A 16 -4.32 -2.04 0.20
N LEU A 17 -5.51 -1.44 0.25
CA LEU A 17 -6.69 -1.93 -0.46
C LEU A 17 -6.48 -1.95 -1.97
N MET A 18 -5.85 -0.92 -2.54
CA MET A 18 -5.51 -0.88 -3.96
C MET A 18 -4.54 -2.00 -4.34
N GLY A 19 -3.48 -2.22 -3.55
CA GLY A 19 -2.54 -3.32 -3.77
C GLY A 19 -3.23 -4.69 -3.73
N THR A 20 -4.11 -4.91 -2.74
CA THR A 20 -4.89 -6.16 -2.62
C THR A 20 -5.83 -6.34 -3.81
N TRP A 21 -6.49 -5.27 -4.26
CA TRP A 21 -7.38 -5.32 -5.41
C TRP A 21 -6.65 -5.71 -6.69
N ILE A 22 -5.45 -5.17 -6.93
CA ILE A 22 -4.60 -5.56 -8.07
C ILE A 22 -4.27 -7.06 -8.01
N VAL A 23 -3.81 -7.55 -6.86
CA VAL A 23 -3.42 -8.97 -6.70
C VAL A 23 -4.61 -9.90 -6.88
N GLN A 24 -5.80 -9.54 -6.38
CA GLN A 24 -6.99 -10.38 -6.52
C GLN A 24 -7.52 -10.47 -7.96
N ASN A 25 -7.29 -9.45 -8.77
CA ASN A 25 -7.69 -9.45 -10.18
C ASN A 25 -6.55 -9.94 -11.10
N LEU A 26 -5.44 -10.40 -10.53
CA LEU A 26 -4.30 -10.88 -11.29
C LEU A 26 -4.52 -12.33 -11.71
N GLU A 27 -4.96 -12.52 -12.95
CA GLU A 27 -5.13 -13.85 -13.55
C GLU A 27 -4.27 -13.95 -14.82
N ILE A 28 -3.51 -15.04 -14.92
CA ILE A 28 -2.81 -15.38 -16.17
C ILE A 28 -3.84 -16.00 -17.11
N ASN A 29 -4.43 -15.16 -17.96
CA ASN A 29 -5.41 -15.57 -18.95
C ASN A 29 -4.84 -15.49 -20.38
N VAL A 30 -5.52 -16.12 -21.33
CA VAL A 30 -5.12 -16.13 -22.75
C VAL A 30 -5.05 -14.70 -23.28
N GLY A 31 -3.86 -14.26 -23.70
CA GLY A 31 -3.61 -12.91 -24.22
C GLY A 31 -2.88 -11.97 -23.25
N VAL A 32 -2.63 -12.38 -22.00
CA VAL A 32 -1.81 -11.60 -21.07
C VAL A 32 -0.34 -11.96 -21.25
N SER A 33 0.49 -10.96 -21.59
CA SER A 33 1.94 -11.17 -21.66
C SER A 33 2.53 -11.37 -20.25
N SER A 34 3.52 -12.25 -20.12
CA SER A 34 4.22 -12.49 -18.85
C SER A 34 4.85 -11.20 -18.28
N ILE A 35 5.27 -10.28 -19.15
CA ILE A 35 5.85 -9.00 -18.75
C ILE A 35 4.80 -8.12 -18.07
N SER A 36 3.60 -8.02 -18.64
CA SER A 36 2.49 -7.24 -18.08
C SER A 36 2.09 -7.77 -16.70
N TYR A 37 2.08 -9.10 -16.54
CA TYR A 37 1.81 -9.76 -15.27
C TYR A 37 2.87 -9.42 -14.21
N ILE A 38 4.15 -9.52 -14.55
CA ILE A 38 5.26 -9.19 -13.63
C ILE A 38 5.21 -7.71 -13.22
N ILE A 39 4.94 -6.80 -14.16
CA ILE A 39 4.81 -5.37 -13.87
C ILE A 39 3.67 -5.11 -12.89
N ALA A 40 2.51 -5.76 -13.07
CA ALA A 40 1.37 -5.58 -12.17
C ALA A 40 1.67 -6.09 -10.74
N ILE A 41 2.41 -7.20 -10.60
CA ILE A 41 2.90 -7.67 -9.29
C ILE A 41 3.83 -6.64 -8.66
N LEU A 42 4.78 -6.07 -9.42
CA LEU A 42 5.71 -5.07 -8.90
C LEU A 42 4.97 -3.80 -8.43
N ILE A 43 3.94 -3.38 -9.16
CA ILE A 43 3.11 -2.24 -8.75
C ILE A 43 2.39 -2.56 -7.43
N ALA A 44 1.78 -3.74 -7.30
CA ALA A 44 1.13 -4.14 -6.05
C ALA A 44 2.11 -4.19 -4.87
N LEU A 45 3.32 -4.70 -5.09
CA LEU A 45 4.39 -4.71 -4.09
C LEU A 45 4.75 -3.30 -3.62
N VAL A 46 4.92 -2.36 -4.54
CA VAL A 46 5.20 -0.95 -4.20
C VAL A 46 4.06 -0.34 -3.38
N MET A 47 2.80 -0.65 -3.72
CA MET A 47 1.66 -0.18 -2.93
C MET A 47 1.67 -0.70 -1.49
N PHE A 48 2.01 -1.98 -1.29
CA PHE A 48 2.15 -2.53 0.06
C PHE A 48 3.31 -1.91 0.85
N LEU A 49 4.44 -1.65 0.19
CA LEU A 49 5.58 -0.97 0.82
C LEU A 49 5.22 0.47 1.23
N LEU A 50 4.53 1.22 0.36
CA LEU A 50 4.08 2.58 0.67
C LEU A 50 3.05 2.59 1.81
N SER A 51 2.12 1.64 1.83
CA SER A 51 1.18 1.46 2.94
C SER A 51 1.91 1.24 4.27
N GLY A 52 2.88 0.31 4.28
CA GLY A 52 3.71 0.04 5.45
C GLY A 52 4.49 1.28 5.90
N LEU A 53 5.07 2.03 4.97
CA LEU A 53 5.77 3.29 5.26
C LEU A 53 4.84 4.34 5.89
N CYS A 54 3.60 4.47 5.42
CA CYS A 54 2.61 5.36 6.03
C CYS A 54 2.35 4.99 7.50
N TRP A 55 2.18 3.71 7.81
CA TRP A 55 1.91 3.26 9.18
C TRP A 55 3.15 3.34 10.09
N ILE A 56 4.34 3.06 9.56
CA ILE A 56 5.60 3.28 10.29
C ILE A 56 5.76 4.77 10.64
N SER A 57 5.51 5.66 9.67
CA SER A 57 5.57 7.11 9.88
C SER A 57 4.61 7.56 10.98
N VAL A 58 3.37 7.05 10.96
CA VAL A 58 2.36 7.28 12.00
C VAL A 58 2.84 6.81 13.36
N ALA A 59 3.36 5.58 13.47
CA ALA A 59 3.85 4.98 14.70
C ALA A 59 5.00 5.79 15.33
N VAL A 60 5.97 6.19 14.50
CA VAL A 60 7.11 7.03 14.92
C VAL A 60 6.62 8.41 15.40
N ALA A 61 5.71 9.04 14.66
CA ALA A 61 5.17 10.35 15.03
C ALA A 61 4.32 10.31 16.31
N THR A 62 3.58 9.22 16.58
CA THR A 62 2.92 9.02 17.88
C THR A 62 3.93 8.84 19.00
N ARG A 63 5.01 8.06 18.79
CA ARG A 63 6.03 7.86 19.83
C ARG A 63 6.68 9.17 20.24
N HIS A 64 7.08 10.02 19.28
CA HIS A 64 7.68 11.32 19.59
C HIS A 64 6.74 12.31 20.28
N LYS A 65 5.42 12.13 20.15
CA LYS A 65 4.43 13.04 20.73
C LYS A 65 3.96 12.63 22.13
N PHE A 66 4.09 11.36 22.48
CA PHE A 66 3.56 10.79 23.73
C PHE A 66 4.62 10.07 24.58
N GLY A 67 5.87 9.95 24.12
CA GLY A 67 7.02 9.46 24.88
C GLY A 67 7.92 10.61 25.29
#